data_AF-A0A9E8N3D4-F1
#
_entry.id   AF-A0A9E8N3D4-F1
#
_cell.length_a   1.000
_cell.length_b   1.000
_cell.length_c   1.000
_cell.angle_alpha   90.00
_cell.angle_beta   90.00
_cell.angle_gamma   90.00
#
_symmetry.space_group_name_H-M   'P 1'
#
loop_
_entity.id
_entity.type
_entity.pdbx_description
1 polymer ?
#
loop_
_entity_poly.entity_id
_entity_poly.type
_entity_poly.pdbx_seq_one_letter_code
_entity_poly.pdbx_strand_id
1 'polypeptide(L)'
;MQKKNALPIVIFAIMLVSFIRLPGYCEPVDTTFEQLKLELKNKGVSDEFITITENSVKRLISSRALLADIKSVLLDLWGEGRNGRALKNAVASVAELVESGDNTLEAAKITSGAAHKAESEGLNQFAVGMRVKKAVQDRKAYLKTLKN
;
A
#
# COMPACT_ATOMS: atom_id res chain seq x y z
N MET A 1 11.96 43.43 -36.95
CA MET A 1 10.70 42.67 -36.83
C MET A 1 10.99 41.32 -36.19
N GLN A 2 10.71 41.20 -34.89
CA GLN A 2 11.03 40.02 -34.07
C GLN A 2 10.06 38.86 -34.36
N LYS A 3 10.58 37.80 -34.98
CA LYS A 3 10.05 36.43 -34.83
C LYS A 3 10.80 35.79 -33.68
N LYS A 4 10.09 35.42 -32.61
CA LYS A 4 10.43 34.46 -31.54
C LYS A 4 9.49 34.83 -30.40
N ASN A 5 8.57 33.94 -30.03
CA ASN A 5 7.85 33.88 -28.75
C ASN A 5 6.71 32.84 -28.74
N ALA A 6 6.55 32.02 -29.79
CA ALA A 6 5.55 30.94 -29.79
C ALA A 6 6.05 29.62 -29.14
N LEU A 7 7.36 29.46 -28.95
CA LEU A 7 7.94 28.19 -28.47
C LEU A 7 7.71 27.87 -26.98
N PRO A 8 7.75 28.82 -26.02
CA PRO A 8 7.56 28.48 -24.60
C PRO A 8 6.10 28.20 -24.24
N ILE A 9 5.14 28.74 -25.00
CA ILE A 9 3.70 28.58 -24.73
C ILE A 9 3.24 27.15 -25.03
N VAL A 10 3.81 26.52 -26.07
CA VAL A 10 3.49 25.14 -26.44
C VAL A 10 4.03 24.13 -25.41
N ILE A 11 5.22 24.38 -24.85
CA ILE A 11 5.80 23.51 -23.81
C ILE A 11 4.98 23.57 -22.52
N PHE A 12 4.47 24.76 -22.15
CA PHE A 12 3.63 24.92 -20.97
C PHE A 12 2.26 24.23 -21.13
N ALA A 13 1.71 24.24 -22.35
CA ALA A 13 0.46 23.53 -22.65
C ALA A 13 0.63 22.00 -22.62
N ILE A 14 1.76 21.45 -23.09
CA ILE A 14 2.01 20.01 -23.06
C ILE A 14 2.22 19.51 -21.61
N MET A 15 2.89 20.29 -20.75
CA MET A 15 3.01 19.93 -19.32
C MET A 15 1.68 20.00 -18.57
N LEU A 16 0.73 20.85 -18.99
CA LEU A 16 -0.58 20.97 -18.35
C LEU A 16 -1.47 19.75 -18.62
N VAL A 17 -1.31 19.09 -19.77
CA VAL A 17 -2.09 17.89 -20.14
C VAL A 17 -1.64 16.66 -19.33
N SER A 18 -0.42 16.66 -18.78
CA SER A 18 0.06 15.58 -17.91
C SER A 18 -0.55 15.58 -16.50
N PHE A 19 -1.30 16.62 -16.13
CA PHE A 19 -1.93 16.76 -14.80
C PHE A 19 -3.45 16.55 -14.79
N ILE A 20 -4.06 16.20 -15.92
CA ILE A 20 -5.48 15.84 -15.95
C ILE A 20 -5.59 14.37 -15.56
N ARG A 21 -5.70 14.10 -14.26
CA ARG A 21 -6.32 12.85 -13.77
C ARG A 21 -7.73 12.81 -14.34
N LEU A 22 -7.90 12.10 -15.45
CA LEU A 22 -9.22 11.78 -15.98
C LEU A 22 -10.05 11.11 -14.88
N PRO A 23 -11.18 11.69 -14.46
CA PRO A 23 -12.03 11.08 -13.47
C PRO A 23 -12.79 9.94 -14.16
N GLY A 24 -12.53 8.70 -13.75
CA GLY A 24 -13.41 7.57 -14.09
C GLY A 24 -12.81 6.37 -14.79
N TYR A 25 -11.49 6.32 -15.03
CA TYR A 25 -10.87 5.05 -15.42
C TYR A 25 -10.66 4.21 -14.14
N CYS A 26 -11.69 3.47 -13.72
CA CYS A 26 -11.47 2.31 -12.85
C CYS A 26 -10.75 1.28 -13.71
N GLU A 27 -9.42 1.29 -13.69
CA GLU A 27 -8.69 0.09 -14.12
C GLU A 27 -9.20 -1.09 -13.29
N PRO A 28 -9.47 -2.25 -13.92
CA PRO A 28 -9.85 -3.45 -13.19
C PRO A 28 -8.79 -3.77 -12.15
N VAL A 29 -9.22 -4.13 -10.93
CA VAL A 29 -8.33 -4.49 -9.82
C VAL A 29 -7.28 -5.51 -10.25
N ASP A 30 -7.67 -6.48 -11.09
CA ASP A 30 -6.78 -7.49 -11.63
C ASP A 30 -5.71 -6.91 -12.58
N THR A 31 -6.06 -5.93 -13.43
CA THR A 31 -5.11 -5.27 -14.32
C THR A 31 -4.06 -4.48 -13.54
N THR A 32 -4.50 -3.69 -12.55
CA THR A 32 -3.59 -2.94 -11.67
C THR A 32 -2.73 -3.88 -10.83
N PHE A 33 -3.28 -5.02 -10.38
CA PHE A 33 -2.50 -6.04 -9.68
C PHE A 33 -1.42 -6.66 -10.57
N GLU A 34 -1.74 -7.01 -11.84
CA GLU A 34 -0.75 -7.57 -12.76
C GLU A 34 0.37 -6.57 -13.09
N GLN A 35 0.06 -5.27 -13.21
CA GLN A 35 1.10 -4.23 -13.34
C GLN A 35 2.03 -4.22 -12.12
N LEU A 36 1.48 -4.20 -10.91
CA LEU A 36 2.26 -4.23 -9.67
C LEU A 36 3.11 -5.50 -9.55
N LYS A 37 2.55 -6.65 -9.91
CA LYS A 37 3.25 -7.93 -9.93
C LYS A 37 4.47 -7.90 -10.85
N LEU A 38 4.36 -7.32 -12.04
CA LEU A 38 5.52 -7.12 -12.94
C LEU A 38 6.57 -6.21 -12.30
N GLU A 39 6.16 -5.11 -11.67
CA GLU A 39 7.10 -4.22 -10.97
C GLU A 39 7.84 -4.91 -9.82
N LEU A 40 7.14 -5.73 -9.02
CA LEU A 40 7.71 -6.49 -7.92
C LEU A 40 8.69 -7.56 -8.43
N LYS A 41 8.33 -8.28 -9.50
CA LYS A 41 9.22 -9.25 -10.16
C LYS A 41 10.50 -8.60 -10.69
N ASN A 42 10.39 -7.42 -11.29
CA ASN A 42 11.55 -6.64 -11.74
C ASN A 42 12.47 -6.21 -10.59
N LYS A 43 11.97 -6.20 -9.35
CA LYS A 43 12.74 -5.97 -8.12
C LYS A 43 13.24 -7.26 -7.45
N GLY A 44 13.01 -8.42 -8.04
CA GLY A 44 13.45 -9.72 -7.51
C GLY A 44 12.57 -10.31 -6.41
N VAL A 45 11.34 -9.80 -6.23
CA VAL A 45 10.38 -10.39 -5.29
C VAL A 45 9.91 -11.75 -5.82
N SER A 46 9.82 -12.74 -4.94
CA SER A 46 9.47 -14.11 -5.32
C SER A 46 7.99 -14.26 -5.70
N ASP A 47 7.70 -15.23 -6.58
CA ASP A 47 6.32 -15.58 -6.96
C ASP A 47 5.48 -16.04 -5.75
N GLU A 48 6.11 -16.73 -4.80
CA GLU A 48 5.46 -17.17 -3.57
C GLU A 48 5.01 -15.96 -2.73
N PHE A 49 5.87 -14.95 -2.57
CA PHE A 49 5.53 -13.71 -1.85
C PHE A 49 4.32 -13.02 -2.49
N ILE A 50 4.34 -12.89 -3.83
CA ILE A 50 3.26 -12.26 -4.59
C ILE A 50 1.96 -13.05 -4.42
N THR A 51 2.01 -14.38 -4.53
CA THR A 51 0.84 -15.25 -4.40
C THR A 51 0.23 -15.18 -3.00
N ILE A 52 1.06 -15.18 -1.95
CA ILE A 52 0.60 -15.12 -0.56
C ILE A 52 -0.13 -13.80 -0.27
N THR A 53 0.31 -12.71 -0.91
CA THR A 53 -0.16 -11.35 -0.62
C THR A 53 -1.30 -10.90 -1.55
N GLU A 54 -1.51 -11.58 -2.68
CA GLU A 54 -2.45 -11.21 -3.75
C GLU A 54 -3.81 -10.73 -3.25
N ASN A 55 -4.52 -11.54 -2.46
CA ASN A 55 -5.87 -11.19 -2.01
C ASN A 55 -5.89 -9.90 -1.17
N SER A 56 -4.90 -9.70 -0.31
CA SER A 56 -4.80 -8.49 0.51
C SER A 56 -4.40 -7.28 -0.32
N VAL A 57 -3.54 -7.46 -1.33
CA VAL A 57 -3.15 -6.42 -2.27
C VAL A 57 -4.34 -5.98 -3.13
N LYS A 58 -5.13 -6.92 -3.64
CA LYS A 58 -6.37 -6.62 -4.37
C LYS A 58 -7.37 -5.83 -3.51
N ARG A 59 -7.46 -6.13 -2.21
CA ARG A 59 -8.27 -5.34 -1.25
C ARG A 59 -7.75 -3.90 -1.09
N LEU A 60 -6.44 -3.70 -1.03
CA LEU A 60 -5.83 -2.36 -1.01
C LEU A 60 -6.17 -1.58 -2.28
N ILE A 61 -6.01 -2.20 -3.46
CA ILE A 61 -6.35 -1.60 -4.76
C ILE A 61 -7.84 -1.23 -4.81
N SER A 62 -8.73 -2.14 -4.43
CA SER A 62 -10.18 -1.90 -4.35
C SER A 62 -10.54 -0.75 -3.42
N SER A 63 -9.75 -0.56 -2.35
CA SER A 63 -9.90 0.56 -1.40
C SER A 63 -9.28 1.86 -1.90
N ARG A 64 -8.86 1.92 -3.17
CA ARG A 64 -8.24 3.08 -3.82
C ARG A 64 -6.93 3.53 -3.17
N ALA A 65 -6.21 2.61 -2.52
CA ALA A 65 -4.85 2.88 -2.05
C ALA A 65 -3.93 3.22 -3.22
N LEU A 66 -2.97 4.13 -2.97
CA LEU A 66 -1.98 4.49 -3.98
C LEU A 66 -1.05 3.32 -4.28
N LEU A 67 -0.90 2.99 -5.57
CA LEU A 67 -0.07 1.86 -6.01
C LEU A 67 1.38 1.97 -5.53
N ALA A 68 1.92 3.19 -5.51
CA ALA A 68 3.26 3.48 -5.01
C ALA A 68 3.41 3.12 -3.53
N ASP A 69 2.40 3.41 -2.71
CA ASP A 69 2.41 3.10 -1.27
C ASP A 69 2.28 1.59 -1.04
N ILE A 70 1.38 0.92 -1.78
CA ILE A 70 1.26 -0.55 -1.74
C ILE A 70 2.61 -1.19 -2.07
N LYS A 71 3.25 -0.75 -3.16
CA LYS A 71 4.58 -1.24 -3.56
C LYS A 71 5.62 -1.02 -2.46
N SER A 72 5.69 0.18 -1.88
CA SER A 72 6.63 0.47 -0.80
C SER A 72 6.46 -0.51 0.36
N VAL A 73 5.22 -0.68 0.84
CA VAL A 73 4.91 -1.59 1.95
C VAL A 73 5.30 -3.03 1.62
N LEU A 74 5.01 -3.51 0.40
CA LEU A 74 5.40 -4.86 0.00
C LEU A 74 6.91 -5.04 -0.08
N LEU A 75 7.65 -4.05 -0.60
CA LEU A 75 9.11 -4.10 -0.65
C LEU A 75 9.74 -4.03 0.75
N ASP A 76 9.17 -3.25 1.67
CA ASP A 76 9.62 -3.19 3.06
C ASP A 76 9.42 -4.55 3.76
N LEU A 77 8.23 -5.16 3.64
CA LEU A 77 7.95 -6.47 4.23
C LEU A 77 8.81 -7.59 3.60
N TRP A 78 9.14 -7.46 2.32
CA TRP A 78 10.08 -8.36 1.65
C TRP A 78 11.51 -8.19 2.17
N GLY A 79 11.96 -6.94 2.33
CA GLY A 79 13.27 -6.60 2.89
C GLY A 79 13.42 -7.03 4.36
N GLU A 80 12.34 -7.02 5.13
CA GLU A 80 12.27 -7.59 6.48
C GLU A 80 12.36 -9.13 6.50
N GLY A 81 12.32 -9.79 5.34
CA GLY A 81 12.38 -11.25 5.25
C GLY A 81 11.10 -11.95 5.72
N ARG A 82 9.96 -11.24 5.78
CA ARG A 82 8.69 -11.86 6.19
C ARG A 82 8.20 -12.84 5.13
N ASN A 83 7.78 -14.02 5.57
CA ASN A 83 7.28 -15.07 4.69
C ASN A 83 6.06 -15.78 5.29
N GLY A 84 5.45 -16.67 4.50
CA GLY A 84 4.37 -17.56 4.93
C GLY A 84 3.21 -16.83 5.62
N ARG A 85 2.82 -17.34 6.80
CA ARG A 85 1.68 -16.82 7.58
C ARG A 85 1.94 -15.42 8.15
N ALA A 86 3.17 -15.10 8.53
CA ALA A 86 3.52 -13.80 9.08
C ALA A 86 3.34 -12.70 8.03
N LEU A 87 3.85 -12.94 6.81
CA LEU A 87 3.65 -12.05 5.67
C LEU A 87 2.16 -11.86 5.34
N LYS A 88 1.42 -12.97 5.21
CA LYS A 88 -0.02 -12.93 4.92
C LYS A 88 -0.78 -12.06 5.91
N ASN A 89 -0.50 -12.24 7.20
CA ASN A 89 -1.16 -11.51 8.27
C ASN A 89 -0.77 -10.04 8.31
N ALA A 90 0.50 -9.71 8.03
CA ALA A 90 0.96 -8.33 7.96
C ALA A 90 0.23 -7.55 6.87
N VAL A 91 0.23 -8.04 5.62
CA VAL A 91 -0.45 -7.36 4.51
C VAL A 91 -1.97 -7.31 4.72
N ALA A 92 -2.56 -8.37 5.30
CA ALA A 92 -3.99 -8.38 5.62
C ALA A 92 -4.37 -7.32 6.68
N SER A 93 -3.52 -7.10 7.67
CA SER A 93 -3.75 -6.09 8.72
C SER A 93 -3.68 -4.67 8.15
N VAL A 94 -2.73 -4.42 7.23
CA VAL A 94 -2.65 -3.15 6.50
C VAL A 94 -3.92 -2.94 5.67
N ALA A 95 -4.34 -3.95 4.91
CA ALA A 95 -5.57 -3.89 4.11
C ALA A 95 -6.80 -3.57 4.97
N GLU A 96 -6.91 -4.17 6.15
CA GLU A 96 -8.04 -3.94 7.06
C GLU A 96 -8.12 -2.48 7.55
N LEU A 97 -6.97 -1.84 7.82
CA LEU A 97 -6.93 -0.43 8.22
C LEU A 97 -7.25 0.51 7.06
N VAL A 98 -6.73 0.23 5.87
CA VAL A 98 -7.01 1.00 4.66
C VAL A 98 -8.50 0.94 4.29
N GLU A 99 -9.11 -0.24 4.36
CA GLU A 99 -10.57 -0.40 4.18
C GLU A 99 -11.38 0.41 5.20
N SER A 100 -10.83 0.59 6.40
CA SER A 100 -11.44 1.42 7.45
C SER A 100 -11.23 2.92 7.21
N GLY A 101 -10.47 3.31 6.18
CA GLY A 101 -10.22 4.68 5.75
C GLY A 101 -8.87 5.24 6.20
N ASP A 102 -7.93 4.41 6.64
CA ASP A 102 -6.57 4.86 6.94
C ASP A 102 -5.73 5.02 5.67
N ASN A 103 -4.63 5.76 5.77
CA ASN A 103 -3.62 5.79 4.72
C ASN A 103 -2.76 4.51 4.75
N THR A 104 -2.38 3.99 3.58
CA THR A 104 -1.60 2.74 3.44
C THR A 104 -0.29 2.75 4.22
N LEU A 105 0.48 3.84 4.16
CA LEU A 105 1.76 3.94 4.86
C LEU A 105 1.56 4.04 6.37
N GLU A 106 0.52 4.74 6.81
CA GLU A 106 0.20 4.85 8.24
C GLU A 106 -0.30 3.51 8.80
N ALA A 107 -1.16 2.81 8.06
CA ALA A 107 -1.59 1.45 8.38
C ALA A 107 -0.40 0.48 8.50
N ALA A 108 0.57 0.57 7.57
CA ALA A 108 1.79 -0.23 7.63
C ALA A 108 2.64 0.10 8.86
N LYS A 109 2.83 1.40 9.17
CA LYS A 109 3.56 1.82 10.38
C LYS A 109 2.92 1.32 11.66
N ILE A 110 1.60 1.40 11.79
CA ILE A 110 0.87 0.94 12.98
C ILE A 110 1.04 -0.57 13.16
N THR A 111 0.84 -1.33 12.09
CA THR A 111 0.92 -2.80 12.13
C THR A 111 2.34 -3.30 12.36
N SER A 112 3.33 -2.76 11.63
CA SER A 112 4.74 -3.09 11.80
C SER A 112 5.27 -2.64 13.16
N GLY A 113 4.93 -1.43 13.61
CA GLY A 113 5.32 -0.92 14.92
C GLY A 113 4.76 -1.75 16.08
N ALA A 114 3.51 -2.21 15.98
CA ALA A 114 2.92 -3.13 16.95
C ALA A 114 3.62 -4.50 16.95
N ALA A 115 4.01 -5.01 15.78
CA ALA A 115 4.74 -6.25 15.65
C ALA A 115 6.14 -6.14 16.27
N HIS A 116 6.92 -5.15 15.88
CA HIS A 116 8.27 -4.93 16.41
C HIS A 116 8.28 -4.68 17.91
N LYS A 117 7.31 -3.92 18.42
CA LYS A 117 7.17 -3.73 19.87
C LYS A 117 6.94 -5.06 20.58
N ALA A 118 6.01 -5.89 20.09
CA ALA A 118 5.77 -7.22 20.66
C ALA A 118 6.99 -8.14 20.58
N GLU A 119 7.69 -8.14 19.44
CA GLU A 119 8.92 -8.92 19.26
C GLU A 119 10.02 -8.46 20.23
N SER A 120 10.17 -7.15 20.42
CA SER A 120 11.13 -6.57 21.40
C SER A 120 10.78 -6.89 22.86
N GLU A 121 9.49 -7.10 23.14
CA GLU A 121 8.99 -7.58 24.44
C GLU A 121 9.23 -9.11 24.61
N GLY A 122 9.84 -9.79 23.63
CA GLY A 122 10.11 -11.22 23.66
C GLY A 122 8.88 -12.09 23.44
N LEU A 123 7.80 -11.51 22.91
CA LEU A 123 6.55 -12.24 22.68
C LEU A 123 6.71 -13.27 21.57
N ASN A 124 6.08 -14.43 21.75
CA ASN A 124 6.00 -15.44 20.70
C ASN A 124 5.13 -14.95 19.53
N GLN A 125 5.24 -15.63 18.38
CA GLN A 125 4.57 -15.24 17.13
C GLN A 125 3.04 -15.13 17.26
N PHE A 126 2.40 -15.95 18.10
CA PHE A 126 0.96 -15.84 18.36
C PHE A 126 0.63 -14.56 19.12
N ALA A 127 1.38 -14.25 20.17
CA ALA A 127 1.22 -13.04 20.97
C ALA A 127 1.55 -11.76 20.17
N VAL A 128 2.54 -11.81 19.27
CA VAL A 128 2.82 -10.74 18.29
C VAL A 128 1.58 -10.50 17.42
N GLY A 129 0.99 -11.55 16.85
CA GLY A 129 -0.23 -11.45 16.06
C GLY A 129 -1.40 -10.83 16.84
N MET A 130 -1.56 -11.19 18.12
CA MET A 130 -2.57 -10.58 19.00
C MET A 130 -2.30 -9.10 19.27
N ARG A 131 -1.04 -8.70 19.43
CA ARG A 131 -0.65 -7.28 19.60
C ARG A 131 -0.99 -6.46 18.36
N VAL A 132 -0.66 -6.98 17.18
CA VAL A 132 -0.99 -6.34 15.90
C VAL A 132 -2.50 -6.22 15.75
N LYS A 133 -3.26 -7.30 16.00
CA LYS A 133 -4.72 -7.29 15.92
C LYS A 133 -5.34 -6.26 16.86
N LYS A 134 -4.83 -6.14 18.08
CA LYS A 134 -5.29 -5.12 19.04
C LYS A 134 -5.01 -3.71 18.51
N ALA A 135 -3.80 -3.44 18.02
CA ALA A 135 -3.46 -2.14 17.44
C ALA A 135 -4.36 -1.78 16.25
N VAL A 136 -4.69 -2.75 15.40
CA VAL A 136 -5.65 -2.58 14.29
C VAL A 136 -7.04 -2.21 14.82
N GLN A 137 -7.54 -2.93 15.82
CA GLN A 137 -8.86 -2.66 16.41
C GLN A 137 -8.92 -1.28 17.07
N ASP A 138 -7.92 -0.92 17.85
CA ASP A 138 -7.82 0.39 18.52
C ASP A 138 -7.82 1.52 17.48
N ARG A 139 -7.05 1.36 16.39
CA ARG A 139 -7.01 2.34 15.29
C ARG A 139 -8.34 2.43 14.56
N LYS A 140 -9.01 1.31 14.29
CA LYS A 140 -10.34 1.31 13.66
C LYS A 140 -11.38 2.04 14.51
N ALA A 141 -11.35 1.83 15.83
CA ALA A 141 -12.21 2.55 16.75
C ALA A 141 -11.97 4.06 16.69
N TYR A 142 -10.71 4.49 16.67
CA TYR A 142 -10.33 5.89 16.52
C TYR A 142 -10.80 6.48 15.18
N LEU A 143 -10.58 5.80 14.06
CA LEU A 143 -11.05 6.26 12.74
C LEU A 143 -12.57 6.42 12.69
N LYS A 144 -13.31 5.57 13.41
CA LYS A 144 -14.76 5.70 13.54
C LYS A 144 -15.15 6.99 14.28
N THR A 145 -14.40 7.38 15.30
CA THR A 145 -14.66 8.64 16.03
C THR A 145 -14.39 9.90 15.20
N LEU A 146 -13.53 9.82 14.18
CA LEU A 146 -13.25 10.95 13.27
C LEU A 146 -14.33 11.12 12.17
N LYS A 147 -15.14 10.08 11.94
CA LYS A 147 -16.20 10.09 10.91
C LYS A 147 -17.56 10.53 11.48
N ASN A 148 -17.68 10.58 12.80
CA ASN A 148 -18.86 11.07 13.52
C ASN A 148 -18.67 12.54 13.89
#